data_AF-A0A7C5XHV5-F1
#
_entry.id   AF-A0A7C5XHV5-F1
#
_cell.length_a   1.000
_cell.length_b   1.000
_cell.length_c   1.000
_cell.angle_alpha   90.00
_cell.angle_beta   90.00
_cell.angle_gamma   90.00
#
_symmetry.space_group_name_H-M   'P 1'
#
loop_
_entity.id
_entity.type
_entity.pdbx_description
1 polymer ?
#
loop_
_entity_poly.entity_id
_entity_poly.type
_entity_poly.pdbx_seq_one_letter_code
_entity_poly.pdbx_strand_id
1 'polypeptide(L)'
;MPWFLYVGDLFSRVDVKAFTINEAVGVGLQLAWGILGGVDRYCIYEGDGELVIEFWHKDESIKLIHSDKPSETLMHFYDAERVGLVRCSSGIA
;
A
#
# COMPACT_ATOMS: atom_id res chain seq x y z
N MET A 1 10.07 -10.20 5.24
CA MET A 1 10.23 -9.51 3.95
C MET A 1 10.55 -8.04 4.22
N PRO A 2 11.26 -7.34 3.33
CA PRO A 2 11.45 -5.89 3.44
C PRO A 2 10.16 -5.14 3.11
N TRP A 3 10.12 -3.88 3.53
CA TRP A 3 9.06 -2.93 3.15
C TRP A 3 9.56 -1.98 2.07
N PHE A 4 8.67 -1.67 1.13
CA PHE A 4 8.90 -0.74 0.05
C PHE A 4 7.76 0.26 -0.05
N LEU A 5 8.12 1.51 -0.35
CA LEU A 5 7.21 2.51 -0.82
C LEU A 5 7.31 2.59 -2.34
N TYR A 6 6.17 2.58 -3.03
CA TYR A 6 6.08 2.79 -4.47
C TYR A 6 5.38 4.11 -4.76
N VAL A 7 6.11 5.03 -5.38
CA VAL A 7 5.66 6.39 -5.74
C VAL A 7 6.23 6.76 -7.10
N GLY A 8 5.40 7.20 -8.05
CA GLY A 8 5.87 7.65 -9.36
C GLY A 8 6.80 6.65 -10.06
N ASP A 9 6.43 5.36 -10.02
CA ASP A 9 7.18 4.23 -10.60
C ASP A 9 8.52 3.88 -9.95
N LEU A 10 8.82 4.45 -8.77
CA LEU A 10 10.03 4.18 -8.02
C LEU A 10 9.74 3.38 -6.75
N PHE A 11 10.49 2.27 -6.57
CA PHE A 11 10.51 1.51 -5.32
C PHE A 11 11.61 2.06 -4.40
N SER A 12 11.22 2.56 -3.23
CA SER A 12 12.13 2.98 -2.16
C SER A 12 11.99 2.03 -0.97
N ARG A 13 13.09 1.45 -0.51
CA ARG A 13 13.06 0.63 0.71
C ARG A 13 12.80 1.52 1.93
N VAL A 14 11.87 1.12 2.79
CA VAL A 14 11.51 1.86 4.01
C VAL A 14 11.65 0.97 5.24
N ASP A 15 11.93 1.58 6.39
CA ASP A 15 11.95 0.89 7.67
C ASP A 15 10.57 1.01 8.33
N VAL A 16 9.76 -0.03 8.19
CA VAL A 16 8.43 -0.12 8.78
C VAL A 16 8.41 -1.27 9.77
N LYS A 17 7.92 -0.98 10.98
CA LYS A 17 7.68 -1.98 12.03
C LYS A 17 6.19 -2.20 12.17
N ALA A 18 5.69 -3.23 11.51
CA ALA A 18 4.31 -3.67 11.61
C ALA A 18 4.26 -5.21 11.65
N PHE A 19 3.52 -5.75 12.60
CA PHE A 19 3.26 -7.18 12.76
C PHE A 19 1.84 -7.56 12.33
N THR A 20 0.95 -6.57 12.20
CA THR A 20 -0.42 -6.74 11.74
C THR A 20 -0.75 -5.82 10.57
N ILE A 21 -1.78 -6.18 9.79
CA ILE A 21 -2.28 -5.32 8.70
C ILE A 21 -2.72 -3.95 9.25
N ASN A 22 -3.36 -3.90 10.42
CA ASN A 22 -3.81 -2.64 11.01
C ASN A 22 -2.64 -1.73 11.39
N GLU A 23 -1.55 -2.29 11.92
CA GLU A 23 -0.32 -1.53 12.17
C GLU A 23 0.30 -1.04 10.86
N ALA A 24 0.33 -1.87 9.83
CA ALA A 24 0.84 -1.50 8.51
C ALA A 24 0.00 -0.38 7.86
N VAL A 25 -1.33 -0.44 7.99
CA VAL A 25 -2.24 0.64 7.58
C VAL A 25 -1.94 1.90 8.37
N GLY A 26 -1.79 1.82 9.70
CA GLY A 26 -1.49 2.98 10.53
C GLY A 26 -0.19 3.69 10.15
N VAL A 27 0.90 2.93 9.96
CA VAL A 27 2.19 3.49 9.51
C VAL A 27 2.09 4.02 8.08
N GLY A 28 1.42 3.28 7.19
CA GLY A 28 1.21 3.70 5.81
C GLY A 28 0.38 4.97 5.68
N LEU A 29 -0.63 5.18 6.53
CA LEU A 29 -1.40 6.41 6.60
C LEU A 29 -0.53 7.61 6.99
N GLN A 30 0.35 7.44 7.99
CA GLN A 30 1.28 8.50 8.39
C GLN A 30 2.24 8.89 7.26
N LEU A 31 2.80 7.89 6.56
CA LEU A 31 3.65 8.11 5.39
C LEU A 31 2.89 8.80 4.25
N ALA A 32 1.69 8.31 3.94
CA ALA A 32 0.84 8.84 2.88
C ALA A 32 0.42 10.27 3.15
N TRP A 33 0.02 10.61 4.37
CA TRP A 33 -0.24 12.01 4.75
C TRP A 33 0.99 12.90 4.57
N GLY A 34 2.18 12.42 4.94
CA GLY A 34 3.41 13.20 4.79
C GLY A 34 3.79 13.49 3.32
N ILE A 35 3.39 12.62 2.38
CA ILE A 35 3.74 12.71 0.97
C ILE A 35 2.63 13.37 0.14
N LEU A 36 1.39 12.92 0.32
CA LEU A 36 0.22 13.35 -0.45
C LEU A 36 -0.51 14.54 0.19
N GLY A 37 -0.25 14.85 1.46
CA GLY A 37 -0.95 15.91 2.20
C GLY A 37 -2.36 15.52 2.67
N GLY A 38 -2.75 14.27 2.51
CA GLY A 38 -4.06 13.73 2.88
C GLY A 38 -4.19 12.27 2.44
N VAL A 39 -5.26 11.58 2.87
CA VAL A 39 -5.67 10.26 2.38
C VAL A 39 -7.19 10.20 2.42
N ASP A 40 -7.82 9.95 1.28
CA ASP A 40 -9.29 9.90 1.17
C ASP A 40 -9.80 8.46 1.28
N ARG A 41 -8.98 7.50 0.81
CA ARG A 41 -9.24 6.06 0.81
C ARG A 41 -7.94 5.26 0.78
N TYR A 42 -8.01 4.00 1.20
CA TYR A 42 -6.98 3.01 0.91
C TYR A 42 -7.58 1.68 0.46
N CYS A 43 -6.80 0.88 -0.27
CA CYS A 43 -7.14 -0.48 -0.67
C CYS A 43 -6.03 -1.45 -0.25
N ILE A 44 -6.41 -2.64 0.21
CA ILE A 44 -5.50 -3.66 0.71
C ILE A 44 -5.61 -4.90 -0.15
N TYR A 45 -4.46 -5.46 -0.51
CA TYR A 45 -4.30 -6.81 -1.02
C TYR A 45 -3.39 -7.61 -0.09
N GLU A 46 -3.85 -8.79 0.32
CA GLU A 46 -3.07 -9.78 1.07
C GLU A 46 -3.16 -11.11 0.32
N GLY A 47 -2.03 -11.69 -0.03
CA GLY A 47 -1.96 -12.95 -0.76
C GLY A 47 -0.55 -13.53 -0.76
N ASP A 48 -0.43 -14.85 -0.61
CA ASP A 48 0.85 -15.59 -0.68
C ASP A 48 1.97 -15.04 0.22
N GLY A 49 1.60 -14.45 1.37
CA GLY A 49 2.52 -13.85 2.34
C GLY A 49 2.93 -12.41 1.99
N GLU A 50 2.49 -11.88 0.86
CA GLU A 50 2.71 -10.52 0.41
C GLU A 50 1.58 -9.60 0.86
N LEU A 51 1.89 -8.31 1.03
CA LEU A 51 0.91 -7.29 1.38
C LEU A 51 1.15 -6.04 0.54
N VAL A 52 0.08 -5.50 -0.03
CA VAL A 52 0.07 -4.18 -0.68
C VAL A 52 -1.04 -3.34 -0.06
N ILE A 53 -0.70 -2.12 0.33
CA ILE A 53 -1.67 -1.11 0.74
C ILE A 53 -1.50 0.10 -0.16
N GLU A 54 -2.50 0.38 -0.97
CA GLU A 54 -2.54 1.58 -1.81
C GLU A 54 -3.32 2.68 -1.10
N PHE A 55 -2.69 3.83 -0.91
CA PHE A 55 -3.31 5.03 -0.33
C PHE A 55 -3.55 6.04 -1.43
N TRP A 56 -4.74 6.64 -1.45
CA TRP A 56 -5.14 7.64 -2.44
C TRP A 56 -5.44 8.96 -1.77
N HIS A 57 -5.04 10.05 -2.43
CA HIS A 57 -5.56 11.39 -2.18
C HIS A 57 -5.78 12.08 -3.52
N LYS A 58 -7.02 12.50 -3.79
CA LYS A 58 -7.44 13.02 -5.10
C LYS A 58 -7.06 12.02 -6.21
N ASP A 59 -6.28 12.46 -7.19
CA ASP A 59 -5.87 11.67 -8.36
C ASP A 59 -4.49 11.03 -8.20
N GLU A 60 -3.87 11.13 -7.01
CA GLU A 60 -2.56 10.57 -6.72
C GLU A 60 -2.64 9.39 -5.76
N SER A 61 -1.77 8.40 -5.96
CA SER A 61 -1.65 7.27 -5.06
C SER A 61 -0.20 6.90 -4.76
N ILE A 62 -0.01 6.32 -3.58
CA ILE A 62 1.25 5.65 -3.19
C ILE A 62 0.93 4.26 -2.68
N LYS A 63 1.89 3.34 -2.77
CA LYS A 63 1.73 1.99 -2.21
C LYS A 63 2.78 1.68 -1.17
N LEU A 64 2.35 1.10 -0.06
CA LEU A 64 3.22 0.42 0.89
C LEU A 64 3.17 -1.08 0.61
N ILE A 65 4.33 -1.69 0.36
CA ILE A 65 4.47 -3.07 -0.12
C ILE A 65 5.38 -3.84 0.82
N HIS A 66 4.95 -5.00 1.30
CA HIS A 66 5.76 -5.94 2.06
C HIS A 66 5.95 -7.21 1.23
N SER A 67 7.14 -7.38 0.67
CA SER A 67 7.49 -8.49 -0.22
C SER A 67 9.00 -8.57 -0.43
N ASP A 68 9.52 -9.76 -0.75
CA ASP A 68 10.89 -9.95 -1.23
C ASP A 68 11.05 -9.57 -2.71
N LYS A 69 9.94 -9.47 -3.46
CA LYS A 69 9.90 -9.20 -4.90
C LYS A 69 8.83 -8.15 -5.26
N PRO A 70 9.04 -6.88 -4.90
CA PRO A 70 7.99 -5.86 -4.93
C PRO A 70 7.40 -5.61 -6.32
N SER A 71 8.17 -5.82 -7.40
CA SER A 71 7.66 -5.70 -8.78
C SER A 71 6.68 -6.82 -9.16
N GLU A 72 6.95 -8.07 -8.76
CA GLU A 72 6.03 -9.20 -8.99
C GLU A 72 4.75 -9.00 -8.15
N THR A 73 4.90 -8.63 -6.88
CA THR A 73 3.78 -8.33 -5.98
C THR A 73 2.88 -7.21 -6.48
N LEU A 74 3.47 -6.17 -7.09
CA LEU A 74 2.70 -5.08 -7.68
C LEU A 74 1.82 -5.58 -8.85
N MET A 75 2.33 -6.51 -9.66
CA MET A 75 1.53 -7.15 -10.72
C MET A 75 0.38 -7.98 -10.14
N HIS A 76 0.64 -8.75 -9.07
CA HIS A 76 -0.41 -9.51 -8.38
C HIS A 76 -1.51 -8.59 -7.82
N PHE A 77 -1.12 -7.44 -7.26
CA PHE A 77 -2.08 -6.43 -6.80
C PHE A 77 -2.98 -5.94 -7.93
N TYR A 78 -2.42 -5.60 -9.10
CA TYR A 78 -3.22 -5.14 -10.24
C TYR A 78 -4.15 -6.23 -10.80
N ASP A 79 -3.71 -7.48 -10.83
CA ASP A 79 -4.58 -8.59 -11.20
C ASP A 79 -5.71 -8.77 -10.19
N ALA A 80 -5.41 -8.71 -8.88
CA ALA A 80 -6.39 -8.78 -7.82
C ALA A 80 -7.39 -7.61 -7.86
N GLU A 81 -6.93 -6.40 -8.16
CA GLU A 81 -7.77 -5.22 -8.33
C GLU A 81 -8.76 -5.42 -9.49
N ARG A 82 -8.26 -5.90 -10.64
CA ARG A 82 -9.07 -6.16 -11.85
C ARG A 82 -10.17 -7.19 -11.62
N VAL A 83 -9.96 -8.15 -10.72
CA VAL A 83 -10.96 -9.17 -10.38
C VAL A 83 -11.75 -8.87 -9.09
N GLY A 84 -11.54 -7.70 -8.48
CA GLY A 84 -12.30 -7.24 -7.31
C GLY A 84 -11.94 -7.94 -5.99
N LEU A 85 -10.71 -8.44 -5.86
CA LEU A 85 -10.21 -9.10 -4.64
C LEU A 85 -9.57 -8.14 -3.63
N VAL A 86 -9.36 -6.88 -4.00
CA VAL A 86 -8.85 -5.84 -3.10
C VAL A 86 -9.93 -5.36 -2.13
N ARG A 87 -9.55 -5.10 -0.88
CA ARG A 87 -10.46 -4.57 0.15
C ARG A 87 -10.22 -3.08 0.34
N CYS A 88 -11.19 -2.25 -0.03
CA CYS A 88 -11.07 -0.79 0.05
C CYS A 88 -11.86 -0.22 1.24
N SER A 89 -11.30 0.84 1.84
CA SER A 89 -11.91 1.63 2.90
C SER A 89 -11.84 3.11 2.52
N SER A 90 -12.92 3.86 2.74
CA SER A 90 -13.06 5.28 2.38
C SER A 90 -13.57 6.09 3.57
N GLY A 91 -13.44 7.43 3.51
CA GLY A 91 -13.92 8.31 4.58
C GLY A 91 -12.92 8.46 5.73
N ILE A 92 -11.64 8.38 5.39
CA ILE A 92 -10.52 8.56 6.31
C ILE A 92 -10.32 10.08 6.42
N ALA A 93 -10.61 10.63 7.59
CA ALA A 93 -10.50 12.07 7.86
C ALA A 93 -9.19 12.39 8.58
#